data_AF-A0A841HX26-F1
#
_entry.id   AF-A0A841HX26-F1
#
_cell.length_a   1.000
_cell.length_b   1.000
_cell.length_c   1.000
_cell.angle_alpha   90.00
_cell.angle_beta   90.00
_cell.angle_gamma   90.00
#
_symmetry.space_group_name_H-M   'P 1'
#
loop_
_entity.id
_entity.type
_entity.pdbx_description
1 polymer ?
#
loop_
_entity_poly.entity_id
_entity_poly.type
_entity_poly.pdbx_seq_one_letter_code
_entity_poly.pdbx_strand_id
1 'polypeptide(L)'
;MSTDHPPHSLERVRAEIDRLDHEIVRLLGERYRRVLEAARLKAEVLQVAAPERQRPVIARAEARALEVGLPPQVAHAAYAALIAEFVRLEEQVFSAHRDAQEESA
;
A
#
# COMPACT_ATOMS: atom_id res chain seq x y z
N MET A 1 15.01 -6.42 -44.69
CA MET A 1 13.70 -7.01 -44.38
C MET A 1 13.16 -6.32 -43.14
N SER A 2 12.69 -5.08 -43.32
CA SER A 2 12.22 -4.25 -42.22
C SER A 2 10.74 -4.50 -42.01
N THR A 3 10.39 -5.31 -41.01
CA THR A 3 9.05 -5.26 -40.44
C THR A 3 9.06 -4.18 -39.37
N ASP A 4 8.78 -2.97 -39.84
CA ASP A 4 8.28 -1.85 -39.05
C ASP A 4 7.09 -2.37 -38.22
N HIS A 5 7.27 -2.51 -36.90
CA HIS A 5 6.25 -3.07 -36.02
C HIS A 5 5.35 -1.92 -35.56
N PRO A 6 4.05 -1.93 -35.89
CA PRO A 6 3.17 -0.79 -35.67
C PRO A 6 2.94 -0.52 -34.17
N PRO A 7 2.37 0.64 -33.79
CA PRO A 7 2.17 1.11 -32.40
C PRO A 7 1.33 0.21 -31.46
N HIS A 8 1.00 -1.02 -31.84
CA HIS A 8 0.19 -1.99 -31.11
C HIS A 8 0.94 -3.31 -30.86
N SER A 9 2.18 -3.23 -30.39
CA SER A 9 2.96 -4.41 -30.04
C SER A 9 2.76 -4.81 -28.58
N LEU A 10 2.82 -6.13 -28.31
CA LEU A 10 2.81 -6.65 -26.94
C LEU A 10 3.97 -6.09 -26.11
N GLU A 11 5.12 -5.86 -26.74
CA GLU A 11 6.30 -5.25 -26.12
C GLU A 11 6.01 -3.83 -25.62
N ARG A 12 5.33 -3.00 -26.43
CA ARG A 12 4.95 -1.66 -26.01
C ARG A 12 3.99 -1.69 -24.83
N VAL A 13 3.01 -2.60 -24.85
CA VAL A 13 2.05 -2.76 -23.74
C VAL A 13 2.78 -3.16 -22.46
N ARG A 14 3.74 -4.09 -22.54
CA ARG A 14 4.56 -4.51 -21.39
C ARG A 14 5.41 -3.37 -20.84
N ALA A 15 6.06 -2.60 -21.71
CA ALA A 15 6.84 -1.43 -21.27
C ALA A 15 5.97 -0.39 -20.55
N GLU A 16 4.73 -0.20 -20.99
CA GLU A 16 3.78 0.69 -20.31
C GLU A 16 3.33 0.13 -18.96
N ILE A 17 3.13 -1.19 -18.84
CA ILE A 17 2.85 -1.86 -17.56
C ILE A 17 4.04 -1.70 -16.61
N ASP A 18 5.27 -1.95 -17.07
CA ASP A 18 6.48 -1.80 -16.25
C ASP A 18 6.63 -0.35 -15.72
N ARG A 19 6.28 0.64 -16.55
CA ARG A 19 6.22 2.05 -16.17
C ARG A 19 5.20 2.29 -15.06
N LEU A 20 3.99 1.74 -15.19
CA LEU A 20 2.94 1.83 -14.17
C LEU A 20 3.36 1.14 -12.87
N ASP A 21 3.99 -0.03 -12.94
CA ASP A 21 4.46 -0.78 -11.78
C ASP A 21 5.51 0.02 -10.99
N HIS A 22 6.39 0.73 -11.69
CA HIS A 22 7.33 1.66 -11.04
C HIS A 22 6.59 2.77 -10.25
N GLU A 23 5.56 3.36 -10.84
CA GLU A 23 4.76 4.39 -10.18
C GLU A 23 3.97 3.84 -8.98
N ILE A 24 3.40 2.64 -9.12
CA ILE A 24 2.70 1.94 -8.03
C ILE A 24 3.65 1.73 -6.86
N VAL A 25 4.84 1.18 -7.09
CA VAL A 25 5.82 0.94 -6.02
C VAL A 25 6.25 2.26 -5.36
N ARG A 26 6.48 3.32 -6.14
CA ARG A 26 6.80 4.66 -5.61
C ARG A 26 5.70 5.18 -4.69
N LEU A 27 4.43 5.08 -5.10
CA LEU A 27 3.27 5.51 -4.33
C LEU A 27 3.07 4.66 -3.07
N LEU A 28 3.31 3.35 -3.15
CA LEU A 28 3.27 2.46 -1.99
C LEU A 28 4.34 2.84 -0.96
N GLY A 29 5.55 3.17 -1.40
CA GLY A 29 6.61 3.66 -0.51
C GLY A 29 6.23 4.98 0.18
N GLU A 30 5.54 5.87 -0.52
CA GLU A 30 5.01 7.10 0.09
C GLU A 30 3.91 6.83 1.12
N ARG A 31 2.96 5.94 0.78
CA ARG A 31 1.90 5.50 1.70
C ARG A 31 2.51 4.86 2.95
N TYR A 32 3.53 4.03 2.81
CA TYR A 32 4.23 3.38 3.91
C TYR A 32 4.86 4.39 4.88
N ARG A 33 5.50 5.46 4.38
CA ARG A 33 6.04 6.52 5.24
C ARG A 33 4.96 7.18 6.11
N ARG A 34 3.76 7.40 5.57
CA ARG A 34 2.62 7.95 6.33
C ARG A 34 2.10 6.98 7.40
N VAL A 35 2.14 5.69 7.11
CA VAL A 35 1.76 4.62 8.05
C VAL A 35 2.74 4.59 9.22
N LEU A 36 4.05 4.64 8.96
CA LEU A 36 5.06 4.72 10.01
C LEU A 36 4.91 5.97 10.88
N GLU A 37 4.64 7.13 10.27
CA GLU A 37 4.36 8.37 10.98
C GLU A 37 3.13 8.24 11.90
N ALA A 38 2.04 7.66 11.38
CA ALA A 38 0.85 7.38 12.17
C ALA A 38 1.11 6.37 13.30
N ALA A 39 1.94 5.36 13.07
CA ALA A 39 2.31 4.36 14.07
C ALA A 39 3.11 4.98 15.21
N ARG A 40 4.09 5.85 14.91
CA ARG A 40 4.86 6.58 15.92
C ARG A 40 3.97 7.45 16.82
N LEU A 41 3.05 8.20 16.21
CA LEU A 41 2.08 9.02 16.97
C LEU A 41 1.16 8.17 17.87
N LYS A 42 0.79 6.96 17.43
CA LYS A 42 0.02 6.00 18.26
C LYS A 42 0.87 5.30 19.33
N ALA A 43 2.19 5.23 19.19
CA ALA A 43 3.06 4.72 20.25
C ALA A 43 3.07 5.65 21.46
N GLU A 44 3.03 6.95 21.19
CA GLU A 44 2.97 7.99 22.21
C GLU A 44 1.59 8.07 22.88
N VAL A 45 0.52 7.76 22.15
CA VAL A 45 -0.86 7.75 22.62
C VAL A 45 -1.34 6.29 22.66
N LEU A 46 -1.17 5.59 23.79
CA LEU A 46 -1.57 4.20 24.11
C LEU A 46 -2.96 3.76 23.55
N GLN A 47 -3.09 3.66 22.23
CA GLN A 47 -4.27 3.20 21.51
C GLN A 47 -3.81 2.21 20.47
N VAL A 48 -3.71 0.98 20.99
CA VAL A 48 -3.73 -0.29 20.27
C VAL A 48 -4.72 -0.20 19.11
N ALA A 49 -4.23 -0.58 17.93
CA ALA A 49 -4.92 -0.81 16.67
C ALA A 49 -6.43 -0.49 16.68
N ALA A 50 -6.83 0.57 15.98
CA ALA A 50 -8.24 0.84 15.68
C ALA A 50 -8.66 0.10 14.40
N PRO A 51 -9.23 -1.13 14.47
CA PRO A 51 -9.78 -1.84 13.32
C PRO A 51 -10.90 -1.02 12.63
N GLU A 52 -11.48 -0.06 13.34
CA GLU A 52 -12.50 0.87 12.85
C GLU A 52 -12.08 1.65 11.60
N ARG A 53 -10.77 1.87 11.39
CA ARG A 53 -10.27 2.62 10.22
C ARG A 53 -10.02 1.75 8.99
N GLN A 54 -9.99 0.41 9.11
CA GLN A 54 -9.61 -0.48 8.00
C GLN A 54 -10.77 -0.70 7.02
N ARG A 55 -11.97 -1.03 7.53
CA ARG A 55 -13.17 -1.26 6.72
C ARG A 55 -13.51 -0.06 5.81
N PRO A 56 -13.52 1.20 6.31
CA PRO A 56 -13.79 2.35 5.46
C PRO A 56 -12.74 2.58 4.37
N VAL A 57 -11.48 2.16 4.57
CA VAL A 57 -10.42 2.33 3.57
C VAL A 57 -10.65 1.41 2.37
N ILE A 58 -11.01 0.14 2.61
CA ILE A 58 -11.33 -0.81 1.54
C ILE A 58 -12.57 -0.35 0.77
N ALA A 59 -13.64 0.02 1.49
CA ALA A 59 -14.87 0.50 0.85
C ALA A 59 -14.64 1.74 -0.04
N ARG A 60 -13.79 2.68 0.40
CA ARG A 60 -13.41 3.84 -0.43
C ARG A 60 -12.58 3.44 -1.65
N ALA A 61 -11.72 2.44 -1.53
CA ALA A 61 -10.93 1.94 -2.65
C ALA A 61 -11.83 1.28 -3.70
N GLU A 62 -12.81 0.47 -3.27
CA GLU A 62 -13.82 -0.12 -4.15
C GLU A 62 -14.65 0.94 -4.88
N ALA A 63 -15.09 1.99 -4.17
CA ALA A 63 -15.81 3.11 -4.77
C ALA A 63 -14.98 3.84 -5.83
N ARG A 64 -13.70 4.15 -5.52
CA ARG A 64 -12.77 4.78 -6.47
C ARG A 64 -12.44 3.90 -7.66
N ALA A 65 -12.45 2.57 -7.49
CA ALA A 65 -12.23 1.64 -8.58
C ALA A 65 -13.31 1.81 -9.66
N LEU A 66 -14.57 1.95 -9.24
CA LEU A 66 -15.70 2.18 -10.15
C LEU A 66 -15.54 3.48 -10.94
N GLU A 67 -15.04 4.55 -10.31
CA GLU A 67 -14.83 5.86 -10.95
C GLU A 67 -13.84 5.80 -12.13
N VAL A 68 -12.90 4.84 -12.11
CA VAL A 68 -11.86 4.70 -13.14
C VAL A 68 -12.03 3.45 -14.01
N GLY A 69 -13.16 2.75 -13.90
CA GLY A 69 -13.44 1.53 -14.68
C GLY A 69 -12.64 0.30 -14.24
N LEU A 70 -12.06 0.31 -13.04
CA LEU A 70 -11.39 -0.84 -12.44
C LEU A 70 -12.43 -1.73 -11.73
N PRO A 71 -12.44 -3.07 -11.95
CA PRO A 71 -13.34 -3.95 -11.22
C PRO A 71 -13.11 -3.85 -9.70
N PRO A 72 -14.15 -3.63 -8.88
CA PRO A 72 -14.00 -3.41 -7.43
C PRO A 72 -13.24 -4.51 -6.69
N GLN A 73 -13.42 -5.77 -7.11
CA GLN A 73 -12.70 -6.90 -6.52
C GLN A 73 -11.16 -6.78 -6.61
N VAL A 74 -10.64 -6.11 -7.64
CA VAL A 74 -9.20 -5.87 -7.78
C VAL A 74 -8.73 -4.88 -6.72
N ALA A 75 -9.46 -3.77 -6.54
CA ALA A 75 -9.16 -2.79 -5.51
C ALA A 75 -9.30 -3.38 -4.10
N HIS A 76 -10.34 -4.20 -3.86
CA HIS A 76 -10.52 -4.93 -2.61
C HIS A 76 -9.29 -5.78 -2.28
N ALA A 77 -8.90 -6.67 -3.19
CA ALA A 77 -7.79 -7.60 -2.96
C ALA A 77 -6.48 -6.86 -2.69
N ALA A 78 -6.18 -5.83 -3.48
CA ALA A 78 -4.98 -5.02 -3.30
C ALA A 78 -4.98 -4.30 -1.94
N TYR A 79 -6.07 -3.63 -1.57
CA TYR A 79 -6.13 -2.87 -0.32
C TYR A 79 -6.19 -3.77 0.92
N ALA A 80 -6.84 -4.93 0.84
CA ALA A 80 -6.83 -5.91 1.91
C ALA A 80 -5.41 -6.41 2.21
N ALA A 81 -4.65 -6.77 1.17
CA ALA A 81 -3.26 -7.19 1.31
C ALA A 81 -2.37 -6.07 1.86
N LEU A 82 -2.50 -4.85 1.32
CA LEU A 82 -1.73 -3.69 1.78
C LEU A 82 -2.01 -3.34 3.25
N ILE A 83 -3.26 -3.43 3.70
CA ILE A 83 -3.62 -3.16 5.09
C ILE A 83 -3.04 -4.24 6.01
N ALA A 84 -3.21 -5.52 5.66
CA ALA A 84 -2.69 -6.62 6.45
C ALA A 84 -1.18 -6.52 6.64
N GLU A 85 -0.44 -6.25 5.56
CA GLU A 85 1.01 -6.15 5.62
C GLU A 85 1.49 -4.91 6.39
N PHE A 86 0.80 -3.79 6.26
CA PHE A 86 1.16 -2.59 7.02
C PHE A 86 0.90 -2.72 8.51
N VAL A 87 -0.19 -3.39 8.92
CA VAL A 87 -0.41 -3.71 10.34
C VAL A 87 0.73 -4.58 10.88
N ARG A 88 1.14 -5.60 10.12
CA ARG A 88 2.26 -6.47 10.50
C ARG A 88 3.57 -5.69 10.66
N LEU A 89 3.86 -4.75 9.76
CA LEU A 89 5.05 -3.90 9.84
C LEU A 89 4.96 -2.89 11.01
N GLU A 90 3.78 -2.32 11.26
CA GLU A 90 3.55 -1.46 12.44
C GLU A 90 3.87 -2.22 13.73
N GLU A 91 3.35 -3.45 13.89
CA GLU A 91 3.60 -4.30 15.06
C GLU A 91 5.10 -4.55 15.30
N GLN A 92 5.87 -4.83 14.25
CA GLN A 92 7.32 -5.01 14.35
C GLN A 92 8.03 -3.75 14.87
N VAL A 93 7.59 -2.57 14.42
CA VAL A 93 8.15 -1.29 14.87
C VAL A 93 7.80 -1.04 16.33
N PHE A 94 6.57 -1.32 16.77
CA PHE A 94 6.18 -1.21 18.18
C PHE A 94 6.98 -2.14 19.10
N SER A 95 7.16 -3.41 18.72
CA SER A 95 7.97 -4.37 19.49
C SER A 95 9.40 -3.88 19.66
N ALA A 96 10.06 -3.47 18.56
CA ALA A 96 11.43 -2.96 18.62
C ALA A 96 11.57 -1.69 19.48
N HIS A 97 10.57 -0.78 19.45
CA HIS A 97 10.58 0.40 20.30
C HIS A 97 10.43 0.07 21.79
N ARG A 98 9.61 -0.93 22.16
CA ARG A 98 9.45 -1.37 23.55
C ARG A 98 10.74 -1.99 24.10
N ASP A 99 11.37 -2.87 23.35
CA ASP A 99 12.59 -3.56 23.78
C ASP A 99 13.73 -2.55 24.02
N ALA A 100 13.87 -1.55 23.16
CA ALA A 100 14.85 -0.47 23.32
C ALA A 100 14.59 0.44 24.53
N GLN A 101 13.32 0.60 24.94
CA GLN A 101 12.96 1.35 26.15
C GLN A 101 13.19 0.52 27.42
N GLU A 102 13.03 -0.80 27.37
CA GLU A 102 13.29 -1.71 28.49
C GLU A 102 14.79 -1.93 28.74
N GLU A 103 15.65 -1.92 27.70
CA GLU A 103 17.13 -2.02 27.85
C GLU A 103 17.80 -0.74 28.38
N SER A 104 17.13 0.41 28.27
CA SER A 104 17.65 1.71 28.74
C SER A 104 17.17 2.09 30.15
N ALA A 105 16.38 1.23 30.81
CA ALA A 105 15.80 1.41 32.14
C ALA A 105 16.51 0.52 33.18
#